data_AF-K1LRP7-F1
#
_entry.id   AF-K1LRP7-F1
#
_cell.length_a   1.000
_cell.length_b   1.000
_cell.length_c   1.000
_cell.angle_alpha   90.00
_cell.angle_beta   90.00
_cell.angle_gamma   90.00
#
_symmetry.space_group_name_H-M   'P 1'
#
loop_
_entity.id
_entity.type
_entity.pdbx_description
1 polymer ?
#
loop_
_entity_poly.entity_id
_entity_poly.type
_entity_poly.pdbx_seq_one_letter_code
_entity_poly.pdbx_strand_id
1 'polypeptide(L)'
;MEVSQKTIHVQQSIKDQEGQIQDTLNQIAQAEIIHLKSFSRLCYQDVSDEQVILKWLKNDSNDWLLEIRKNQGIFTFCETYPTQVNYQTQMGPITFKIQTKQLMIVQEQDRFQIELEYDLSQAEEAFGSYHFQLKFND
;
A
#
# COMPACT_ATOMS: atom_id res chain seq x y z
N MET A 1 4.70 5.96 -22.77
CA MET A 1 3.64 5.83 -21.75
C MET A 1 2.80 4.68 -22.21
N GLU A 2 2.74 3.64 -21.41
CA GLU A 2 1.93 2.46 -21.67
C GLU A 2 0.82 2.43 -20.62
N VAL A 3 -0.41 2.29 -21.07
CA VAL A 3 -1.60 2.22 -20.21
C VAL A 3 -2.26 0.88 -20.47
N SER A 4 -2.53 0.12 -19.42
CA SER A 4 -3.21 -1.16 -19.50
C SER A 4 -4.28 -1.29 -18.42
N GLN A 5 -5.27 -2.15 -18.67
CA GLN A 5 -6.31 -2.49 -17.71
C GLN A 5 -6.08 -3.92 -17.24
N LYS A 6 -6.13 -4.15 -15.93
CA LYS A 6 -5.90 -5.47 -15.31
C LYS A 6 -6.94 -5.76 -14.25
N THR A 7 -7.34 -7.03 -14.16
CA THR A 7 -8.09 -7.54 -13.02
C THR A 7 -7.11 -7.84 -11.91
N ILE A 8 -7.26 -7.17 -10.77
CA ILE A 8 -6.37 -7.32 -9.62
C ILE A 8 -7.06 -8.01 -8.45
N HIS A 9 -6.27 -8.69 -7.64
CA HIS A 9 -6.68 -9.27 -6.37
C HIS A 9 -5.96 -8.53 -5.25
N VAL A 10 -6.72 -7.91 -4.35
CA VAL A 10 -6.22 -7.17 -3.20
C VAL A 10 -6.61 -7.92 -1.93
N GLN A 11 -5.62 -8.21 -1.09
CA GLN A 11 -5.82 -8.82 0.21
C GLN A 11 -5.18 -7.95 1.28
N GLN A 12 -5.85 -7.77 2.40
CA GLN A 12 -5.31 -7.08 3.55
C GLN A 12 -5.70 -7.81 4.82
N SER A 13 -4.82 -7.87 5.80
CA SER A 13 -5.16 -8.27 7.17
C SER A 13 -4.57 -7.29 8.16
N ILE A 14 -5.30 -7.09 9.27
CA ILE A 14 -4.92 -6.22 10.37
C ILE A 14 -4.87 -7.07 11.62
N LYS A 15 -3.78 -6.97 12.36
CA LYS A 15 -3.60 -7.59 13.66
C LYS A 15 -3.41 -6.53 14.74
N ASP A 16 -3.95 -6.81 15.92
CA ASP A 16 -3.66 -6.00 17.11
C ASP A 16 -2.27 -6.32 17.71
N GLN A 17 -1.99 -5.71 18.86
CA GLN A 17 -0.73 -5.89 19.59
C GLN A 17 -0.53 -7.32 20.15
N GLU A 18 -1.62 -8.07 20.36
CA GLU A 18 -1.56 -9.47 20.80
C GLU A 18 -1.40 -10.43 19.61
N GLY A 19 -1.37 -9.90 18.38
CA GLY A 19 -1.29 -10.67 17.15
C GLY A 19 -2.62 -11.30 16.72
N GLN A 20 -3.73 -10.93 17.39
CA GLN A 20 -5.06 -11.40 17.00
C GLN A 20 -5.53 -10.66 15.74
N ILE A 21 -6.14 -11.40 14.82
CA ILE A 21 -6.69 -10.80 13.59
C ILE A 21 -7.92 -9.98 13.96
N GLN A 22 -7.85 -8.69 13.67
CA GLN A 22 -8.95 -7.73 13.89
C GLN A 22 -9.81 -7.57 12.65
N ASP A 23 -9.20 -7.57 11.46
CA ASP A 23 -9.92 -7.38 10.20
C ASP A 23 -9.20 -8.04 9.03
N THR A 24 -9.98 -8.44 8.02
CA THR A 24 -9.47 -8.96 6.75
C THR A 24 -10.28 -8.44 5.58
N LEU A 25 -9.58 -7.98 4.54
CA LEU A 25 -10.16 -7.60 3.26
C LEU A 25 -9.70 -8.58 2.18
N ASN A 26 -10.62 -8.98 1.32
CA ASN A 26 -10.32 -9.65 0.07
C ASN A 26 -11.21 -9.08 -1.04
N GLN A 27 -10.59 -8.49 -2.05
CA GLN A 27 -11.28 -7.78 -3.12
C GLN A 27 -10.70 -8.17 -4.48
N ILE A 28 -11.58 -8.28 -5.47
CA ILE A 28 -11.21 -8.28 -6.89
C ILE A 28 -11.66 -6.94 -7.49
N ALA A 29 -10.78 -6.27 -8.25
CA ALA A 29 -11.06 -4.97 -8.84
C ALA A 29 -10.52 -4.87 -10.27
N GLN A 30 -11.07 -3.95 -11.06
CA GLN A 30 -10.42 -3.48 -12.28
C GLN A 30 -9.47 -2.34 -11.93
N ALA A 31 -8.26 -2.40 -12.48
CA ALA A 31 -7.24 -1.40 -12.26
C ALA A 31 -6.65 -0.90 -13.56
N GLU A 32 -6.41 0.41 -13.61
CA GLU A 32 -5.59 1.04 -14.65
C GLU A 32 -4.13 1.08 -14.19
N ILE A 33 -3.23 0.62 -15.05
CA ILE A 33 -1.79 0.63 -14.80
C ILE A 33 -1.11 1.52 -15.83
N ILE A 34 -0.20 2.38 -15.34
CA ILE A 34 0.60 3.26 -16.16
C ILE A 34 2.07 3.08 -15.82
N HIS A 35 2.88 2.76 -16.83
CA HIS A 35 4.33 2.72 -16.72
C HIS A 35 4.95 3.98 -17.34
N LEU A 36 5.72 4.70 -16.53
CA LEU A 36 6.51 5.87 -16.93
C LEU A 36 7.99 5.60 -16.71
N LYS A 37 8.85 6.44 -17.29
CA LYS A 37 10.32 6.30 -17.14
C LYS A 37 10.80 6.40 -15.69
N SER A 38 10.10 7.17 -14.86
CA SER A 38 10.50 7.50 -13.49
C SER A 38 9.76 6.72 -12.41
N PHE A 39 8.56 6.21 -12.71
CA PHE A 39 7.74 5.48 -11.75
C PHE A 39 6.66 4.68 -12.50
N SER A 40 6.05 3.74 -11.79
CA SER A 40 4.83 3.08 -12.22
C SER A 40 3.68 3.43 -11.28
N ARG A 41 2.46 3.41 -11.80
CA ARG A 41 1.24 3.73 -11.05
C ARG A 41 0.16 2.71 -11.36
N LEU A 42 -0.61 2.36 -10.36
CA LEU A 42 -1.83 1.57 -10.46
C LEU A 42 -2.97 2.34 -9.77
N CYS A 43 -4.15 2.36 -10.38
CA CYS A 43 -5.34 3.02 -9.85
C CYS A 43 -6.54 2.07 -9.90
N TYR A 44 -7.27 1.94 -8.79
CA TYR A 44 -8.51 1.15 -8.73
C TYR A 44 -9.50 1.78 -7.75
N GLN A 45 -10.75 1.31 -7.75
CA GLN A 45 -11.77 1.65 -6.74
C GLN A 45 -11.84 0.53 -5.70
N ASP A 46 -11.82 0.88 -4.41
CA ASP A 46 -11.99 -0.11 -3.35
C ASP A 46 -13.46 -0.51 -3.14
N VAL A 47 -13.72 -1.38 -2.16
CA VAL A 47 -15.07 -1.85 -1.82
C VAL A 47 -16.04 -0.75 -1.37
N SER A 48 -15.52 0.43 -1.00
CA SER A 48 -16.30 1.60 -0.58
C SER A 48 -16.47 2.62 -1.71
N ASP A 49 -16.12 2.26 -2.95
CA ASP A 49 -16.07 3.15 -4.12
C ASP A 49 -15.10 4.34 -3.91
N GLU A 50 -14.07 4.15 -3.07
CA GLU A 50 -13.00 5.12 -2.88
C GLU A 50 -11.83 4.82 -3.82
N GLN A 51 -11.30 5.88 -4.44
CA GLN A 51 -10.16 5.74 -5.34
C GLN A 51 -8.88 5.46 -4.55
N VAL A 52 -8.23 4.35 -4.88
CA VAL A 52 -6.92 3.98 -4.35
C VAL A 52 -5.88 4.09 -5.46
N ILE A 53 -4.82 4.87 -5.19
CA ILE A 53 -3.71 5.04 -6.12
C ILE A 53 -2.43 4.50 -5.48
N LEU A 54 -1.81 3.52 -6.14
CA LEU A 54 -0.49 3.03 -5.81
C LEU A 54 0.51 3.64 -6.78
N LYS A 55 1.64 4.10 -6.28
CA LYS A 55 2.77 4.57 -7.07
C LYS A 55 4.06 3.98 -6.52
N TRP A 56 4.87 3.37 -7.37
CA TRP A 56 6.14 2.78 -6.95
C TRP A 56 7.30 3.17 -7.87
N LEU A 57 8.47 3.27 -7.25
CA LEU A 57 9.75 3.53 -7.91
C LEU A 57 10.90 2.97 -7.06
N LYS A 58 12.07 2.86 -7.68
CA LYS A 58 13.33 2.64 -6.95
C LYS A 58 13.87 3.99 -6.46
N ASN A 59 14.32 4.05 -5.22
CA ASN A 59 15.02 5.21 -4.66
C ASN A 59 16.52 5.18 -5.06
N ASP A 60 17.29 6.17 -4.62
CA ASP A 60 18.74 6.27 -4.92
C ASP A 60 19.56 5.12 -4.34
N SER A 61 19.06 4.45 -3.30
CA SER A 61 19.64 3.24 -2.70
C SER A 61 19.23 1.95 -3.43
N ASN A 62 18.46 2.06 -4.52
CA ASN A 62 17.86 0.95 -5.25
C ASN A 62 16.87 0.11 -4.43
N ASP A 63 16.34 0.68 -3.33
CA ASP A 63 15.24 0.11 -2.56
C ASP A 63 13.90 0.55 -3.15
N TRP A 64 12.85 -0.23 -2.91
CA TRP A 64 11.50 0.16 -3.32
C TRP A 64 10.97 1.28 -2.44
N LEU A 65 10.34 2.27 -3.08
CA LEU A 65 9.48 3.25 -2.45
C LEU A 65 8.08 3.06 -3.00
N LEU A 66 7.10 2.84 -2.11
CA LEU A 66 5.69 2.69 -2.46
C LEU A 66 4.87 3.79 -1.80
N GLU A 67 4.08 4.52 -2.59
CA GLU A 67 3.07 5.45 -2.11
C GLU A 67 1.68 4.84 -2.34
N ILE A 68 0.85 4.79 -1.30
CA ILE A 68 -0.57 4.44 -1.40
C ILE A 68 -1.37 5.68 -0.98
N ARG A 69 -2.10 6.26 -1.93
CA ARG A 69 -3.02 7.37 -1.67
C ARG A 69 -4.44 6.84 -1.55
N LYS A 70 -5.09 7.23 -0.46
CA LYS A 70 -6.52 7.04 -0.19
C LYS A 70 -7.13 8.38 0.27
N ASN A 71 -8.45 8.43 0.46
CA ASN A 71 -9.12 9.61 0.98
C ASN A 71 -8.56 10.06 2.35
N GLN A 72 -8.10 9.12 3.16
CA GLN A 72 -7.63 9.39 4.51
C GLN A 72 -6.18 9.93 4.56
N GLY A 73 -5.41 9.81 3.47
CA GLY A 73 -4.03 10.32 3.42
C GLY A 73 -3.15 9.64 2.37
N ILE A 74 -1.87 10.04 2.36
CA ILE A 74 -0.82 9.43 1.54
C ILE A 74 0.09 8.65 2.48
N PHE A 75 0.11 7.33 2.31
CA PHE A 75 0.99 6.43 3.02
C PHE A 75 2.22 6.19 2.17
N THR A 76 3.41 6.37 2.75
CA THR A 76 4.68 6.14 2.06
C THR A 76 5.39 4.98 2.76
N PHE A 77 5.87 4.00 2.01
CA PHE A 77 6.50 2.79 2.55
C PHE A 77 7.90 2.63 1.99
N CYS A 78 8.85 2.41 2.89
CA CYS A 78 10.27 2.20 2.58
C CYS A 78 10.90 1.41 3.73
N GLU A 79 11.64 0.35 3.44
CA GLU A 79 12.28 -0.48 4.48
C GLU A 79 13.43 0.25 5.19
N THR A 80 14.06 1.22 4.52
CA THR A 80 15.29 1.87 4.98
C THR A 80 15.04 2.89 6.11
N TYR A 81 13.85 3.50 6.17
CA TYR A 81 13.52 4.51 7.17
C TYR A 81 12.02 4.57 7.45
N PRO A 82 11.61 4.89 8.69
CA PRO A 82 10.21 5.11 9.00
C PRO A 82 9.69 6.38 8.32
N THR A 83 8.41 6.36 7.95
CA THR A 83 7.70 7.49 7.36
C THR A 83 6.53 7.90 8.26
N GLN A 84 5.76 8.89 7.82
CA GLN A 84 4.58 9.36 8.55
C GLN A 84 3.40 9.55 7.59
N VAL A 85 2.20 9.36 8.12
CA VAL A 85 0.94 9.70 7.44
C VAL A 85 0.12 10.60 8.35
N ASN A 86 -0.43 11.68 7.78
CA ASN A 86 -1.44 12.50 8.44
C ASN A 86 -2.82 11.99 8.05
N TYR A 87 -3.34 11.07 8.87
CA TYR A 87 -4.58 10.37 8.66
C TYR A 87 -5.78 11.24 9.05
N GLN A 88 -6.68 11.49 8.11
CA GLN A 88 -7.89 12.28 8.37
C GLN A 88 -8.97 11.41 9.05
N THR A 89 -9.37 11.78 10.26
CA THR A 89 -10.53 11.20 10.95
C THR A 89 -11.65 12.22 11.10
N GLN A 90 -12.85 11.76 11.47
CA GLN A 90 -13.98 12.66 11.80
C GLN A 90 -13.67 13.62 12.97
N MET A 91 -12.76 13.22 13.87
CA MET A 91 -12.36 14.01 15.04
C MET A 91 -11.20 14.97 14.76
N GLY A 92 -10.63 14.93 13.54
CA GLY A 92 -9.46 15.71 13.15
C GLY A 92 -8.30 14.84 12.65
N PRO A 93 -7.21 15.45 12.18
CA PRO A 93 -6.05 14.73 11.68
C PRO A 93 -5.30 14.05 12.83
N ILE A 94 -4.91 12.79 12.60
CA ILE A 94 -4.02 12.02 13.46
C ILE A 94 -2.75 11.69 12.69
N THR A 95 -1.58 11.95 13.27
CA THR A 95 -0.30 11.58 12.66
C THR A 95 0.12 10.21 13.14
N PHE A 96 0.26 9.25 12.22
CA PHE A 96 0.85 7.95 12.49
C PHE A 96 2.27 7.89 11.95
N LYS A 97 3.16 7.26 12.72
CA LYS A 97 4.44 6.76 12.23
C LYS A 97 4.20 5.40 11.58
N ILE A 98 4.75 5.22 10.39
CA ILE A 98 4.74 3.96 9.65
C ILE A 98 6.13 3.34 9.77
N GLN A 99 6.19 2.11 10.26
CA GLN A 99 7.40 1.29 10.21
C GLN A 99 7.19 0.16 9.21
N THR A 100 7.73 0.32 8.01
CA THR A 100 7.76 -0.78 7.02
C THR A 100 8.69 -1.88 7.52
N LYS A 101 8.21 -3.12 7.50
CA LYS A 101 8.96 -4.33 7.84
C LYS A 101 9.41 -5.06 6.59
N GLN A 102 8.55 -5.09 5.59
CA GLN A 102 8.80 -5.72 4.30
C GLN A 102 8.05 -4.98 3.20
N LEU A 103 8.71 -4.76 2.06
CA LEU A 103 8.16 -4.24 0.82
C LEU A 103 8.80 -4.97 -0.36
N MET A 104 8.09 -5.96 -0.87
CA MET A 104 8.47 -6.68 -2.08
C MET A 104 7.57 -6.23 -3.23
N ILE A 105 8.18 -5.82 -4.35
CA ILE A 105 7.48 -5.57 -5.61
C ILE A 105 8.15 -6.43 -6.68
N VAL A 106 7.36 -7.33 -7.25
CA VAL A 106 7.73 -8.20 -8.37
C VAL A 106 6.98 -7.75 -9.61
N GLN A 107 7.73 -7.47 -10.67
CA GLN A 107 7.18 -7.07 -11.97
C GLN A 107 7.89 -7.87 -13.06
N GLU A 108 7.27 -8.99 -13.43
CA GLU A 108 7.69 -9.88 -14.50
C GLU A 108 6.70 -9.76 -15.67
N GLN A 109 7.01 -10.38 -16.80
CA GLN A 109 6.23 -10.24 -18.04
C GLN A 109 4.76 -10.69 -17.86
N ASP A 110 4.52 -11.74 -17.07
CA ASP A 110 3.18 -12.33 -16.88
C ASP A 110 2.67 -12.25 -15.44
N ARG A 111 3.44 -11.59 -14.55
CA ARG A 111 3.18 -11.59 -13.11
C ARG A 111 3.50 -10.25 -12.48
N PHE A 112 2.54 -9.74 -11.71
CA PHE A 112 2.75 -8.61 -10.82
C PHE A 112 2.34 -8.95 -9.39
N GLN A 113 3.17 -8.59 -8.44
CA GLN A 113 2.88 -8.73 -7.02
C GLN A 113 3.50 -7.59 -6.22
N ILE A 114 2.69 -6.99 -5.34
CA ILE A 114 3.14 -6.18 -4.22
C ILE A 114 2.82 -6.96 -2.95
N GLU A 115 3.81 -7.07 -2.08
CA GLU A 115 3.66 -7.56 -0.71
C GLU A 115 4.28 -6.56 0.25
N LEU A 116 3.49 -6.14 1.23
CA LEU A 116 3.83 -5.07 2.15
C LEU A 116 3.43 -5.48 3.57
N GLU A 117 4.38 -5.42 4.49
CA GLU A 117 4.17 -5.56 5.93
C GLU A 117 4.62 -4.29 6.64
N TYR A 118 3.78 -3.75 7.51
CA TYR A 118 4.09 -2.53 8.26
C TYR A 118 3.34 -2.44 9.57
N ASP A 119 3.91 -1.70 10.52
CA ASP A 119 3.25 -1.30 11.75
C ASP A 119 2.85 0.17 11.68
N LEU A 120 1.66 0.48 12.21
CA LEU A 120 1.28 1.85 12.54
C LEU A 120 1.46 2.09 14.03
N SER A 121 1.99 3.26 14.38
CA SER A 121 2.11 3.71 15.77
C SER A 121 1.82 5.19 15.88
N GLN A 122 1.30 5.61 17.03
CA GLN A 122 1.12 7.01 17.38
C GLN A 122 1.98 7.30 18.61
N ALA A 123 2.93 8.24 18.49
CA ALA A 123 3.99 8.42 19.48
C ALA A 123 4.75 7.10 19.74
N GLU A 124 4.61 6.51 20.93
CA GLU A 124 5.21 5.22 21.31
C GLU A 124 4.19 4.08 21.42
N GLU A 125 2.91 4.35 21.13
CA GLU A 125 1.85 3.35 21.21
C GLU A 125 1.64 2.67 19.86
N ALA A 126 1.73 1.34 19.83
CA ALA A 126 1.46 0.53 18.64
C ALA A 126 -0.05 0.51 18.36
N PHE A 127 -0.45 0.82 17.14
CA PHE A 127 -1.86 0.82 16.75
C PHE A 127 -2.27 -0.53 16.13
N GLY A 128 -1.38 -1.11 15.33
CA GLY A 128 -1.61 -2.41 14.73
C GLY A 128 -0.56 -2.76 13.69
N SER A 129 -0.54 -4.04 13.34
CA SER A 129 0.32 -4.60 12.30
C SER A 129 -0.53 -4.97 11.09
N TYR A 130 -0.05 -4.58 9.92
CA TYR A 130 -0.77 -4.66 8.66
C TYR A 130 0.01 -5.52 7.68
N HIS A 131 -0.70 -6.43 7.03
CA HIS A 131 -0.18 -7.18 5.88
C HIS A 131 -1.07 -6.89 4.68
N PHE A 132 -0.47 -6.37 3.61
CA PHE A 132 -1.14 -6.01 2.37
C PHE A 132 -0.51 -6.77 1.21
N GLN A 133 -1.35 -7.33 0.35
CA GLN A 133 -0.95 -7.97 -0.88
C GLN A 133 -1.81 -7.48 -2.04
N LEU A 134 -1.18 -7.20 -3.17
CA LEU A 134 -1.85 -6.94 -4.44
C LEU A 134 -1.20 -7.79 -5.51
N LYS A 135 -2.00 -8.52 -6.29
CA LYS A 135 -1.48 -9.36 -7.39
C LYS A 135 -2.40 -9.36 -8.60
N PHE A 136 -1.78 -9.55 -9.76
CA PHE A 136 -2.46 -9.94 -10.99
C PHE A 136 -1.50 -10.70 -11.89
N ASN A 137 -2.06 -11.48 -12.79
CA ASN A 137 -1.35 -12.16 -13.87
C ASN A 137 -1.91 -11.67 -15.20
N ASP A 138 -1.09 -11.78 -16.24
CA ASP A 138 -1.49 -11.51 -17.63
C ASP A 138 -2.09 -12.74 -18.31
#